data_AF-A0A415IM83-F1
#
_entry.id   AF-A0A415IM83-F1
#
_cell.length_a   1.000
_cell.length_b   1.000
_cell.length_c   1.000
_cell.angle_alpha   90.00
_cell.angle_beta   90.00
_cell.angle_gamma   90.00
#
_symmetry.space_group_name_H-M   'P 1'
#
loop_
_entity.id
_entity.type
_entity.pdbx_description
1 polymer ?
#
loop_
_entity_poly.entity_id
_entity_poly.type
_entity_poly.pdbx_seq_one_letter_code
_entity_poly.pdbx_strand_id
1 'polypeptide(L)'
;MEKILISDVGIAEEIRKQMNVATEKEKGLMSSIDKKRTNQTLLYGYYYNAIKIGKFTSWERASFIVHGIYVQAPFLFVLSMYNVQNDTSNAPKIFITNLNSKMPFKIYWKKENGYLDIYLVSTANSATSDAESFNILGNKTVERMKLIVDDSYTEIAVL
;
A
#
# COMPACT_ATOMS: atom_id res chain seq x y z
N MET A 1 29.73 2.36 -2.55
CA MET A 1 28.44 1.72 -2.89
C MET A 1 27.42 2.85 -2.93
N GLU A 2 27.10 3.35 -4.12
CA GLU A 2 26.23 4.51 -4.29
C GLU A 2 24.79 4.16 -3.93
N LYS A 3 24.23 4.89 -2.96
CA LYS A 3 22.81 4.81 -2.64
C LYS A 3 22.05 5.52 -3.75
N ILE A 4 21.34 4.76 -4.58
CA ILE A 4 20.45 5.31 -5.61
C ILE A 4 19.28 5.98 -4.89
N LEU A 5 19.33 7.31 -4.77
CA LEU A 5 18.17 8.14 -4.45
C LEU A 5 17.28 8.17 -5.70
N ILE A 6 16.21 7.39 -5.71
CA ILE A 6 15.18 7.52 -6.73
C ILE A 6 14.45 8.84 -6.47
N SER A 7 14.76 9.85 -7.26
CA SER A 7 14.05 11.13 -7.26
C SER A 7 12.61 10.94 -7.72
N ASP A 8 11.70 11.84 -7.33
CA ASP A 8 10.29 11.82 -7.76
C ASP A 8 10.14 11.73 -9.29
N VAL A 9 11.13 12.22 -10.05
CA VAL A 9 11.22 12.11 -11.52
C VAL A 9 11.39 10.66 -11.99
N GLY A 10 12.22 9.87 -11.31
CA GLY A 10 12.43 8.45 -11.64
C GLY A 10 11.21 7.58 -11.34
N ILE A 11 10.47 7.92 -10.28
CA ILE A 11 9.18 7.28 -9.97
C ILE A 11 8.14 7.65 -11.02
N ALA A 12 8.06 8.92 -11.43
CA ALA A 12 7.15 9.35 -12.49
C ALA A 12 7.47 8.68 -13.84
N GLU A 13 8.75 8.49 -14.17
CA GLU A 13 9.17 7.75 -15.35
C GLU A 13 8.84 6.26 -15.27
N GLU A 14 9.01 5.62 -14.11
CA GLU A 14 8.65 4.22 -13.93
C GLU A 14 7.13 4.03 -13.98
N ILE A 15 6.35 4.90 -13.34
CA ILE A 15 4.89 4.95 -13.48
C ILE A 15 4.52 5.13 -14.96
N ARG A 16 5.20 6.02 -15.70
CA ARG A 16 4.94 6.26 -17.13
C ARG A 16 5.30 5.05 -18.00
N LYS A 17 6.40 4.34 -17.70
CA LYS A 17 6.78 3.09 -18.36
C LYS A 17 5.74 2.00 -18.11
N GLN A 18 5.30 1.85 -16.87
CA GLN A 18 4.27 0.89 -16.48
C GLN A 18 2.91 1.27 -17.10
N MET A 19 2.56 2.55 -17.18
CA MET A 19 1.38 3.03 -17.91
C MET A 19 1.40 2.63 -19.38
N ASN A 20 2.56 2.59 -20.04
CA ASN A 20 2.64 2.22 -21.46
C ASN A 20 2.35 0.73 -21.71
N VAL A 21 2.55 -0.14 -20.71
CA VAL A 21 2.30 -1.58 -20.81
C VAL A 21 1.02 -2.05 -20.08
N ALA A 22 0.43 -1.18 -19.26
CA ALA A 22 -0.83 -1.42 -18.57
C ALA A 22 -2.03 -1.46 -19.54
N THR A 23 -3.04 -2.27 -19.22
CA THR A 23 -4.31 -2.31 -19.95
C THR A 23 -5.08 -0.99 -19.78
N GLU A 24 -6.00 -0.67 -20.70
CA GLU A 24 -6.81 0.57 -20.62
C GLU A 24 -7.60 0.70 -19.31
N LYS A 25 -8.01 -0.44 -18.71
CA LYS A 25 -8.67 -0.46 -17.41
C LYS A 25 -7.72 -0.05 -16.28
N GLU A 26 -6.48 -0.53 -16.30
CA GLU A 26 -5.43 -0.19 -15.34
C GLU A 26 -4.96 1.26 -15.51
N LYS A 27 -4.83 1.75 -16.75
CA LYS A 27 -4.57 3.16 -17.05
C LYS A 27 -5.70 4.07 -16.53
N GLY A 28 -6.95 3.66 -16.67
CA GLY A 28 -8.11 4.35 -16.11
C GLY A 28 -8.05 4.45 -14.58
N LEU A 29 -7.67 3.36 -13.91
CA LEU A 29 -7.42 3.33 -12.46
C LEU A 29 -6.27 4.28 -12.07
N MET A 30 -5.13 4.20 -12.76
CA MET A 30 -3.94 5.03 -12.48
C MET A 30 -4.13 6.52 -12.77
N SER A 31 -4.90 6.89 -13.80
CA SER A 31 -5.18 8.31 -14.14
C SER A 31 -6.20 8.97 -13.20
N SER A 32 -7.19 8.22 -12.70
CA SER A 32 -8.16 8.73 -11.71
C SER A 32 -7.52 9.10 -10.36
N ILE A 33 -6.34 8.56 -10.15
CA ILE A 33 -5.55 8.56 -8.93
C ILE A 33 -4.66 9.81 -8.83
N ASP A 34 -4.24 10.40 -9.95
CA ASP A 34 -3.22 11.46 -10.02
C ASP A 34 -3.70 12.84 -9.51
N LYS A 35 -5.02 13.12 -9.56
CA LYS A 35 -5.54 14.47 -9.36
C LYS A 35 -5.69 14.94 -7.90
N LYS A 36 -5.40 14.11 -6.88
CA LYS A 36 -5.63 14.45 -5.45
C LYS A 36 -4.68 13.76 -4.45
N ARG A 37 -3.36 13.74 -4.68
CA ARG A 37 -2.46 12.93 -3.83
C ARG A 37 -1.36 13.70 -3.13
N THR A 38 -1.22 13.44 -1.83
CA THR A 38 -0.02 13.70 -1.05
C THR A 38 0.85 12.45 -1.15
N ASN A 39 2.02 12.54 -1.79
CA ASN A 39 3.01 11.47 -1.72
C ASN A 39 3.49 11.38 -0.28
N GLN A 40 3.29 10.24 0.36
CA GLN A 40 3.76 9.98 1.72
C GLN A 40 4.86 8.94 1.66
N THR A 41 6.10 9.41 1.80
CA THR A 41 7.29 8.56 1.90
C THR A 41 7.50 8.16 3.34
N LEU A 42 7.50 6.85 3.59
CA LEU A 42 7.74 6.24 4.88
C LEU A 42 9.02 5.42 4.80
N LEU A 43 9.86 5.54 5.84
CA LEU A 43 10.96 4.61 6.04
C LEU A 43 10.47 3.44 6.88
N TYR A 44 10.69 2.25 6.35
CA TYR A 44 10.33 0.98 6.95
C TYR A 44 11.61 0.20 7.30
N GLY A 45 11.63 -0.57 8.41
CA GLY A 45 12.88 -1.13 8.91
C GLY A 45 12.80 -1.85 10.26
N TYR A 46 13.89 -1.87 11.02
CA TYR A 46 14.09 -2.74 12.20
C TYR A 46 13.03 -2.53 13.29
N TYR A 47 12.54 -1.29 13.45
CA TYR A 47 11.62 -0.93 14.52
C TYR A 47 10.13 -1.05 14.17
N TYR A 48 9.78 -0.87 12.90
CA TYR A 48 8.39 -0.82 12.44
C TYR A 48 8.16 -1.95 11.46
N ASN A 49 7.18 -2.81 11.75
CA ASN A 49 6.91 -3.98 10.92
C ASN A 49 5.61 -3.90 10.06
N ALA A 50 4.85 -2.80 10.16
CA ALA A 50 3.68 -2.57 9.33
C ALA A 50 3.46 -1.09 8.97
N ILE A 51 2.71 -0.86 7.89
CA ILE A 51 2.13 0.44 7.55
C ILE A 51 0.61 0.35 7.68
N LYS A 52 0.01 1.24 8.46
CA LYS A 52 -1.43 1.44 8.60
C LYS A 52 -1.90 2.51 7.62
N ILE A 53 -2.86 2.16 6.77
CA ILE A 53 -3.63 3.07 5.92
C ILE A 53 -5.03 3.10 6.52
N GLY A 54 -5.42 4.21 7.13
CA GLY A 54 -6.51 4.17 8.09
C GLY A 54 -7.64 5.17 7.93
N LYS A 55 -8.63 5.00 8.80
CA LYS A 55 -9.83 5.84 8.98
C LYS A 55 -10.75 5.83 7.76
N PHE A 56 -11.08 4.64 7.26
CA PHE A 56 -12.09 4.49 6.23
C PHE A 56 -13.51 4.47 6.81
N THR A 57 -14.39 5.30 6.26
CA THR A 57 -15.81 5.37 6.64
C THR A 57 -16.66 4.35 5.88
N SER A 58 -17.93 4.22 6.27
CA SER A 58 -18.91 3.47 5.48
C SER A 58 -19.13 4.15 4.12
N TRP A 59 -19.53 3.36 3.12
CA TRP A 59 -19.74 3.81 1.74
C TRP A 59 -18.53 4.48 1.10
N GLU A 60 -17.32 4.08 1.49
CA GLU A 60 -16.08 4.68 1.00
C GLU A 60 -15.45 3.84 -0.11
N ARG A 61 -15.00 4.53 -1.16
CA ARG A 61 -14.13 3.99 -2.22
C ARG A 61 -12.80 4.69 -2.16
N ALA A 62 -11.73 3.91 -2.17
CA ALA A 62 -10.37 4.45 -2.16
C ALA A 62 -9.45 3.60 -3.01
N SER A 63 -8.50 4.25 -3.68
CA SER A 63 -7.45 3.57 -4.44
C SER A 63 -6.10 4.20 -4.09
N PHE A 64 -5.10 3.35 -3.93
CA PHE A 64 -3.75 3.68 -3.52
C PHE A 64 -2.76 3.10 -4.53
N ILE A 65 -1.74 3.88 -4.91
CA ILE A 65 -0.55 3.30 -5.55
C ILE A 65 0.48 3.18 -4.44
N VAL A 66 1.01 1.97 -4.30
CA VAL A 66 2.00 1.63 -3.28
C VAL A 66 3.25 1.17 -3.99
N HIS A 67 4.37 1.85 -3.75
CA HIS A 67 5.62 1.54 -4.44
C HIS A 67 6.84 1.87 -3.61
N GLY A 68 7.97 1.25 -3.94
CA GLY A 68 9.19 1.46 -3.17
C GLY A 68 10.24 0.41 -3.45
N ILE A 69 11.21 0.33 -2.54
CA ILE A 69 12.24 -0.71 -2.52
C ILE A 69 12.12 -1.45 -1.21
N TYR A 70 12.10 -2.78 -1.30
CA TYR A 70 12.01 -3.67 -0.16
C TYR A 70 13.02 -4.81 -0.30
N VAL A 71 13.91 -5.01 0.68
CA VAL A 71 15.01 -5.98 0.64
C VAL A 71 15.74 -5.96 -0.72
N GLN A 72 16.12 -4.75 -1.15
CA GLN A 72 16.81 -4.48 -2.42
C GLN A 72 16.03 -4.82 -3.71
N ALA A 73 14.75 -5.14 -3.62
CA ALA A 73 13.87 -5.37 -4.77
C ALA A 73 12.82 -4.24 -4.89
N PRO A 74 12.65 -3.63 -6.07
CA PRO A 74 11.57 -2.67 -6.28
C PRO A 74 10.22 -3.37 -6.29
N PHE A 75 9.19 -2.73 -5.75
CA PHE A 75 7.80 -3.22 -5.83
C PHE A 75 6.85 -2.10 -6.26
N LEU A 76 5.76 -2.48 -6.92
CA LEU A 76 4.69 -1.57 -7.32
C LEU A 76 3.37 -2.33 -7.40
N PHE A 77 2.37 -1.89 -6.64
CA PHE A 77 1.01 -2.42 -6.74
C PHE A 77 -0.04 -1.33 -6.51
N VAL A 78 -1.25 -1.60 -6.99
CA VAL A 78 -2.43 -0.79 -6.76
C VAL A 78 -3.33 -1.52 -5.78
N LEU A 79 -3.73 -0.84 -4.71
CA LEU A 79 -4.74 -1.31 -3.77
C LEU A 79 -6.01 -0.51 -3.99
N SER A 80 -7.10 -1.17 -4.36
CA SER A 80 -8.43 -0.57 -4.50
C SER A 80 -9.39 -1.20 -3.52
N MET A 81 -10.13 -0.37 -2.80
CA MET A 81 -11.09 -0.81 -1.80
C MET A 81 -12.47 -0.22 -2.07
N TYR A 82 -13.48 -1.04 -1.83
CA TYR A 82 -14.85 -0.62 -1.65
C TYR A 82 -15.40 -1.12 -0.30
N ASN A 83 -15.62 -0.18 0.61
CA ASN A 83 -16.16 -0.43 1.93
C ASN A 83 -17.61 0.04 2.03
N VAL A 84 -18.55 -0.89 2.26
CA VAL A 84 -19.99 -0.59 2.26
C VAL A 84 -20.48 -0.24 3.67
N GLN A 85 -20.02 -0.97 4.69
CA GLN A 85 -20.46 -0.80 6.08
C GLN A 85 -19.30 -0.96 7.07
N ASN A 86 -19.34 -0.22 8.18
CA ASN A 86 -18.33 -0.23 9.23
C ASN A 86 -18.68 -1.14 10.42
N ASP A 87 -19.59 -2.10 10.26
CA ASP A 87 -19.92 -3.11 11.25
C ASP A 87 -19.22 -4.45 10.96
N THR A 88 -18.98 -5.29 11.96
CA THR A 88 -18.24 -6.56 11.78
C THR A 88 -18.92 -7.55 10.82
N SER A 89 -20.20 -7.32 10.50
CA SER A 89 -21.07 -8.16 9.67
C SER A 89 -20.65 -8.25 8.21
N ASN A 90 -19.94 -7.24 7.67
CA ASN A 90 -19.63 -7.15 6.24
C ASN A 90 -18.15 -6.87 5.98
N ALA A 91 -17.50 -7.80 5.25
CA ALA A 91 -16.12 -7.64 4.82
C ALA A 91 -15.99 -6.55 3.72
N PRO A 92 -14.94 -5.71 3.76
CA PRO A 92 -14.65 -4.79 2.66
C PRO A 92 -14.27 -5.58 1.40
N LYS A 93 -14.65 -5.06 0.22
CA LYS A 93 -14.14 -5.60 -1.04
C LYS A 93 -12.81 -4.94 -1.36
N ILE A 94 -11.72 -5.69 -1.23
CA ILE A 94 -10.36 -5.19 -1.50
C ILE A 94 -9.81 -5.93 -2.72
N PHE A 95 -9.32 -5.16 -3.67
CA PHE A 95 -8.73 -5.61 -4.92
C PHE A 95 -7.29 -5.14 -4.95
N ILE A 96 -6.40 -6.05 -5.33
CA ILE A 96 -4.98 -5.77 -5.43
C ILE A 96 -4.55 -6.10 -6.85
N THR A 97 -3.94 -5.14 -7.52
CA THR A 97 -3.35 -5.32 -8.83
C THR A 97 -1.85 -5.12 -8.69
N ASN A 98 -1.11 -6.22 -8.75
CA ASN A 98 0.34 -6.17 -8.72
C ASN A 98 0.85 -5.81 -10.12
N LEU A 99 1.66 -4.76 -10.22
CA LEU A 99 2.18 -4.27 -11.50
C LEU A 99 3.64 -4.70 -11.71
N ASN A 100 4.41 -4.91 -10.65
CA ASN A 100 5.80 -5.34 -10.74
C ASN A 100 6.27 -6.10 -9.49
N SER A 101 7.03 -7.19 -9.69
CA SER A 101 7.72 -8.03 -8.69
C SER A 101 6.82 -8.85 -7.73
N LYS A 102 7.41 -9.56 -6.76
CA LYS A 102 6.69 -10.27 -5.69
C LYS A 102 6.16 -9.28 -4.67
N MET A 103 4.91 -9.44 -4.24
CA MET A 103 4.31 -8.66 -3.16
C MET A 103 5.11 -8.85 -1.85
N PRO A 104 5.77 -7.81 -1.29
CA PRO A 104 6.59 -7.96 -0.09
C PRO A 104 5.81 -7.90 1.22
N PHE A 105 4.50 -7.63 1.13
CA PHE A 105 3.62 -7.46 2.26
C PHE A 105 2.49 -8.48 2.25
N LYS A 106 2.15 -8.98 3.44
CA LYS A 106 0.81 -9.46 3.72
C LYS A 106 -0.09 -8.26 4.00
N ILE A 107 -1.32 -8.32 3.50
CA ILE A 107 -2.27 -7.22 3.63
C ILE A 107 -3.38 -7.70 4.56
N TYR A 108 -3.66 -6.92 5.59
CA TYR A 108 -4.73 -7.20 6.54
C TYR A 108 -5.69 -6.03 6.59
N TRP A 109 -6.91 -6.29 7.05
CA TRP A 109 -7.82 -5.25 7.50
C TRP A 109 -8.32 -5.55 8.91
N LYS A 110 -8.69 -4.47 9.61
CA LYS A 110 -9.34 -4.53 10.92
C LYS A 110 -10.33 -3.36 11.03
N LYS A 111 -11.42 -3.56 11.76
CA LYS A 111 -12.31 -2.46 12.15
C LYS A 111 -11.94 -1.98 13.55
N GLU A 112 -11.55 -0.72 13.68
CA GLU A 112 -11.16 -0.09 14.94
C GLU A 112 -11.97 1.20 15.14
N ASN A 113 -12.63 1.35 16.29
CA ASN A 113 -13.32 2.59 16.68
C ASN A 113 -14.32 3.14 15.62
N GLY A 114 -15.07 2.24 14.96
CA GLY A 114 -16.06 2.62 13.94
C GLY A 114 -15.47 2.95 12.56
N TYR A 115 -14.17 2.71 12.36
CA TYR A 115 -13.49 2.85 11.07
C TYR A 115 -12.92 1.51 10.60
N LEU A 116 -12.72 1.38 9.30
CA LEU A 116 -11.89 0.33 8.73
C LEU A 116 -10.46 0.86 8.58
N ASP A 117 -9.49 0.03 8.95
CA ASP A 117 -8.06 0.27 8.77
C ASP A 117 -7.45 -0.90 7.96
N ILE A 118 -6.51 -0.57 7.07
CA ILE A 118 -5.75 -1.53 6.25
C ILE A 118 -4.31 -1.52 6.74
N TYR A 119 -3.70 -2.70 6.85
CA TYR A 119 -2.34 -2.88 7.33
C TYR A 119 -1.53 -3.62 6.27
N LEU A 120 -0.40 -3.03 5.89
CA LEU A 120 0.59 -3.63 5.02
C LEU A 120 1.72 -4.12 5.91
N VAL A 121 1.70 -5.42 6.22
CA VAL A 121 2.60 -6.08 7.16
C VAL A 121 3.67 -6.79 6.37
N SER A 122 4.91 -6.53 6.69
CA SER A 122 6.03 -7.07 5.96
C SER A 122 6.24 -8.57 6.17
N THR A 123 6.78 -9.22 5.15
CA THR A 123 7.06 -10.66 5.15
C THR A 123 8.50 -11.03 5.48
N ALA A 124 9.44 -10.09 5.54
CA ALA A 124 10.82 -10.42 5.91
C ALA A 124 10.94 -10.68 7.40
N ASN A 125 11.73 -11.71 7.69
CA ASN A 125 12.07 -12.10 9.05
C ASN A 125 13.28 -11.31 9.60
N SER A 126 13.91 -10.45 8.79
CA SER A 126 15.14 -9.74 9.17
C SER A 126 15.34 -8.45 8.35
N ALA A 127 14.58 -7.39 8.63
CA ALA A 127 14.96 -6.06 8.16
C ALA A 127 16.17 -5.58 8.99
N THR A 128 17.36 -5.56 8.39
CA THR A 128 18.64 -5.30 9.09
C THR A 128 19.06 -3.82 9.08
N SER A 129 18.31 -2.93 8.42
CA SER A 129 18.57 -1.48 8.47
C SER A 129 17.34 -0.65 8.06
N ASP A 130 17.19 0.54 8.64
CA ASP A 130 16.11 1.51 8.36
C ASP A 130 16.32 2.28 7.03
N ALA A 131 16.53 1.58 5.92
CA ALA A 131 16.85 2.19 4.62
C ALA A 131 15.86 1.85 3.49
N GLU A 132 14.70 1.25 3.80
CA GLU A 132 13.70 0.88 2.82
C GLU A 132 12.69 2.00 2.63
N SER A 133 12.57 2.49 1.39
CA SER A 133 11.62 3.55 1.05
C SER A 133 10.31 2.95 0.59
N PHE A 134 9.24 3.42 1.20
CA PHE A 134 7.89 2.98 0.95
C PHE A 134 7.01 4.20 0.70
N ASN A 135 6.38 4.28 -0.46
CA ASN A 135 5.58 5.42 -0.86
C ASN A 135 4.12 4.99 -1.03
N ILE A 136 3.22 5.76 -0.43
CA ILE A 136 1.80 5.68 -0.73
C ILE A 136 1.36 6.98 -1.36
N LEU A 137 0.87 6.84 -2.57
CA LEU A 137 0.12 7.85 -3.26
C LEU A 137 -1.36 7.56 -2.95
N GLY A 138 -2.05 8.51 -2.30
CA GLY A 138 -3.46 8.36 -1.92
C GLY A 138 -4.03 9.60 -1.22
N ASN A 139 -5.28 9.49 -0.76
CA ASN A 139 -6.01 10.55 -0.05
C ASN A 139 -6.22 10.25 1.44
N LYS A 140 -5.45 9.30 2.00
CA LYS A 140 -5.50 8.93 3.41
C LYS A 140 -4.15 9.15 4.06
N THR A 141 -4.18 9.52 5.33
CA THR A 141 -2.98 9.53 6.16
C THR A 141 -2.49 8.10 6.37
N VAL A 142 -1.17 7.93 6.30
CA VAL A 142 -0.52 6.65 6.52
C VAL A 142 0.37 6.74 7.76
N GLU A 143 0.42 5.67 8.54
CA GLU A 143 1.18 5.59 9.79
C GLU A 143 2.08 4.36 9.76
N ARG A 144 3.34 4.53 10.16
CA ARG A 144 4.27 3.43 10.39
C ARG A 144 4.12 2.92 11.81
N MET A 145 4.03 1.61 11.99
CA MET A 145 3.77 1.03 13.30
C MET A 145 4.48 -0.31 13.49
N LYS A 146 4.63 -0.69 14.76
CA LYS A 146 4.98 -2.05 15.15
C LYS A 146 3.69 -2.78 15.47
N LEU A 147 3.37 -3.78 14.65
CA LEU A 147 2.16 -4.57 14.71
C LEU A 147 2.50 -6.03 15.05
N ILE A 148 1.83 -6.55 16.06
CA ILE A 148 1.75 -7.98 16.32
C ILE A 148 0.38 -8.41 15.82
N VAL A 149 0.34 -9.24 14.79
CA VAL A 149 -0.92 -9.72 14.21
C VAL A 149 -1.50 -10.78 15.15
N ASP A 150 -2.72 -10.56 15.61
CA ASP A 150 -3.53 -11.50 16.38
C ASP A 150 -4.80 -11.89 15.58
N ASP A 151 -5.69 -12.65 16.20
CA ASP A 151 -6.92 -13.14 15.55
C ASP A 151 -7.95 -12.04 15.23
N SER A 152 -7.71 -10.78 15.63
CA SER A 152 -8.59 -9.65 15.30
C SER A 152 -8.35 -9.06 13.90
N TYR A 153 -7.31 -9.53 13.20
CA TYR A 153 -6.96 -9.10 11.85
C TYR A 153 -7.42 -10.12 10.82
N THR A 154 -8.02 -9.65 9.73
CA THR A 154 -8.37 -10.52 8.59
C THR A 154 -7.36 -10.32 7.46
N GLU A 155 -6.64 -11.39 7.10
CA GLU A 155 -5.73 -11.41 5.96
C GLU A 155 -6.51 -11.32 4.63
N ILE A 156 -6.01 -10.50 3.70
CA ILE A 156 -6.55 -10.36 2.36
C ILE A 156 -5.71 -11.22 1.44
N ALA A 157 -6.36 -12.19 0.79
CA ALA A 157 -5.70 -13.02 -0.20
C ALA A 157 -5.21 -12.15 -1.37
N VAL A 158 -3.91 -12.22 -1.65
CA VAL A 158 -3.29 -11.63 -2.84
C VAL A 158 -3.29 -12.69 -3.91
N LEU A 159 -4.13 -12.52 -4.95
CA LEU A 159 -4.20 -13.40 -6.12
C LEU A 159 -3.15 -13.04 -7.17
#